data_AF-A0A9Q1JYS8-F1
#
_entry.id   AF-A0A9Q1JYS8-F1
#
_cell.length_a   1.000
_cell.length_b   1.000
_cell.length_c   1.000
_cell.angle_alpha   90.00
_cell.angle_beta   90.00
_cell.angle_gamma   90.00
#
_symmetry.space_group_name_H-M   'P 1'
#
loop_
_entity.id
_entity.type
_entity.pdbx_description
1 polymer ?
#
loop_
_entity_poly.entity_id
_entity_poly.type
_entity_poly.pdbx_seq_one_letter_code
_entity_poly.pdbx_strand_id
1 'polypeptide(L)'
;MAIVGLGLLLFALLIGNMQNFLQSLGRRRLEMSLRRRDVEQWMNRRRLPEELKRKVREAERYSWAATRGVNEEMMMENLPEDLQSEIRRHLFKFVTKVRVFALMEEMDKSVLDSICERLRQNTYIKGSRILHRGASIDKMVFIVRGRLQSVGEDNIKAPLSEGKVCGEELLMWCLEHSSEYKGTFPPTGEALPQGRFKLRGDTE
;
A
#
# COMPACT_ATOMS: atom_id res chain seq x y z
N MET A 1 -5.96 7.98 62.32
CA MET A 1 -4.79 7.88 61.42
C MET A 1 -4.97 6.82 60.33
N ALA A 2 -5.29 5.56 60.67
CA ALA A 2 -5.43 4.47 59.67
C ALA A 2 -6.49 4.72 58.58
N ILE A 3 -7.67 5.25 58.95
CA ILE A 3 -8.76 5.56 58.01
C ILE A 3 -8.34 6.64 57.00
N VAL A 4 -7.62 7.67 57.46
CA VAL A 4 -7.11 8.75 56.60
C VAL A 4 -6.05 8.21 55.64
N GLY A 5 -5.15 7.35 56.13
CA GLY A 5 -4.14 6.70 55.28
C GLY A 5 -4.76 5.81 54.20
N LEU A 6 -5.78 5.01 54.55
CA LEU A 6 -6.49 4.17 53.59
C LEU A 6 -7.27 5.01 52.56
N GLY A 7 -7.91 6.11 52.99
CA GLY A 7 -8.59 7.03 52.09
C GLY A 7 -7.65 7.70 51.09
N LEU A 8 -6.48 8.17 51.54
CA LEU A 8 -5.45 8.73 50.66
C LEU A 8 -4.92 7.70 49.66
N LEU A 9 -4.71 6.45 50.09
CA LEU A 9 -4.27 5.36 49.21
C LEU A 9 -5.31 5.07 48.11
N LEU A 10 -6.59 4.94 48.47
CA LEU A 10 -7.67 4.72 47.52
C LEU A 10 -7.81 5.88 46.52
N PHE A 11 -7.66 7.12 46.99
CA PHE A 11 -7.71 8.29 46.13
C PHE A 11 -6.52 8.35 45.15
N ALA A 12 -5.31 8.03 45.61
CA ALA A 12 -4.14 7.92 44.74
C ALA A 12 -4.30 6.83 43.66
N LEU A 13 -4.86 5.67 44.03
CA LEU A 13 -5.18 4.60 43.07
C LEU A 13 -6.22 5.04 42.04
N LEU A 14 -7.26 5.75 42.47
CA LEU A 14 -8.29 6.27 41.59
C LEU A 14 -7.73 7.29 40.59
N ILE A 15 -6.86 8.20 41.05
CA ILE A 15 -6.15 9.14 40.18
C ILE A 15 -5.29 8.39 39.15
N GLY A 16 -4.50 7.41 39.59
CA GLY A 16 -3.65 6.61 38.69
C GLY A 16 -4.48 5.88 37.62
N ASN A 17 -5.60 5.27 38.00
CA ASN A 17 -6.52 4.62 37.08
C ASN A 17 -7.14 5.60 36.09
N MET A 18 -7.56 6.78 36.56
CA MET A 18 -8.14 7.81 35.70
C MET A 18 -7.12 8.37 34.71
N GLN A 19 -5.87 8.60 35.15
CA GLN A 19 -4.79 9.01 34.26
C GLN A 19 -4.51 7.96 33.18
N ASN A 20 -4.40 6.69 33.56
CA ASN A 20 -4.22 5.59 32.60
C ASN A 20 -5.38 5.47 31.60
N PHE A 21 -6.61 5.65 32.07
CA PHE A 21 -7.79 5.64 31.22
C PHE A 21 -7.82 6.82 30.24
N LEU A 22 -7.51 8.04 30.71
CA LEU A 22 -7.44 9.21 29.84
C LEU A 22 -6.30 9.09 28.82
N GLN A 23 -5.16 8.54 29.22
CA GLN A 23 -4.04 8.26 28.32
C GLN A 23 -4.41 7.22 27.26
N SER A 24 -5.15 6.16 27.62
CA SER A 24 -5.59 5.14 26.67
C SER A 24 -6.56 5.69 25.62
N LEU A 25 -7.48 6.57 26.03
CA LEU A 25 -8.38 7.29 25.11
C LEU A 25 -7.61 8.27 24.20
N GLY A 26 -6.59 8.94 24.73
CA GLY A 26 -5.79 9.93 24.01
C GLY A 26 -4.68 9.36 23.12
N ARG A 27 -4.31 8.09 23.31
CA ARG A 27 -3.09 7.49 22.73
C ARG A 27 -3.02 7.63 21.20
N ARG A 28 -4.09 7.24 20.51
CA ARG A 28 -4.19 7.33 19.03
C ARG A 28 -4.09 8.77 18.52
N ARG A 29 -4.71 9.71 19.24
CA ARG A 29 -4.70 11.14 18.86
C ARG A 29 -3.31 11.74 19.07
N LEU A 30 -2.65 11.37 20.17
CA LEU A 30 -1.28 11.77 20.46
C LEU A 30 -0.31 11.20 19.42
N GLU A 31 -0.43 9.92 19.09
CA GLU A 31 0.38 9.26 18.07
C GLU A 31 0.27 9.95 16.70
N MET A 32 -0.94 10.26 16.24
CA MET A 32 -1.14 11.04 15.00
C MET A 32 -0.52 12.44 15.11
N SER A 33 -0.64 13.10 16.26
CA SER A 33 -0.07 14.43 16.47
C SER A 33 1.46 14.43 16.43
N LEU A 34 2.09 13.41 17.02
CA LEU A 34 3.54 13.23 16.99
C LEU A 34 4.01 12.94 15.56
N ARG A 35 3.39 11.95 14.90
CA ARG A 35 3.71 11.61 13.51
C ARG A 35 3.58 12.81 12.57
N ARG A 36 2.50 13.60 12.69
CA ARG A 36 2.35 14.84 11.91
C ARG A 36 3.48 15.83 12.15
N ARG A 37 3.88 16.02 13.42
CA ARG A 37 4.99 16.93 13.76
C ARG A 37 6.30 16.46 13.14
N ASP A 38 6.60 15.17 13.22
CA ASP A 38 7.83 14.60 12.67
C ASP A 38 7.88 14.74 11.15
N VAL A 39 6.77 14.48 10.47
CA VAL A 39 6.65 14.66 9.01
C VAL A 39 6.81 16.14 8.63
N GLU A 40 6.16 17.08 9.31
CA GLU A 40 6.33 18.52 9.03
C GLU A 40 7.77 18.98 9.23
N GLN A 41 8.41 18.56 10.33
CA GLN A 41 9.82 18.88 10.57
C GLN A 41 10.71 18.32 9.47
N TRP A 42 10.49 17.06 9.06
CA TRP A 42 11.24 16.44 7.97
C TRP A 42 11.06 17.20 6.64
N MET A 43 9.83 17.59 6.28
CA MET A 43 9.55 18.35 5.06
C MET A 43 10.22 19.74 5.08
N ASN A 44 10.19 20.42 6.22
CA ASN A 44 10.81 21.73 6.38
C ASN A 44 12.33 21.65 6.33
N ARG A 45 12.94 20.64 6.97
CA ARG A 45 14.39 20.38 6.90
C ARG A 45 14.85 20.12 5.46
N ARG A 46 14.06 19.38 4.67
CA ARG A 46 14.35 19.13 3.25
C ARG A 46 13.94 20.25 2.30
N ARG A 47 13.38 21.35 2.82
CA ARG A 47 12.92 22.51 2.04
C ARG A 47 12.02 22.11 0.87
N LEU A 48 11.10 21.17 1.12
CA LEU A 48 10.17 20.74 0.07
C LEU A 48 9.29 21.92 -0.40
N PRO A 49 8.96 22.01 -1.70
CA PRO A 49 8.04 23.02 -2.20
C PRO A 49 6.63 22.79 -1.62
N GLU A 50 5.86 23.87 -1.47
CA GLU A 50 4.58 23.82 -0.74
C GLU A 50 3.55 22.88 -1.39
N GLU A 51 3.56 22.76 -2.72
CA GLU A 51 2.69 21.81 -3.43
C GLU A 51 3.05 20.35 -3.11
N LEU A 52 4.34 20.04 -2.90
CA LEU A 52 4.74 18.70 -2.48
C LEU A 52 4.37 18.46 -1.01
N LYS A 53 4.54 19.46 -0.14
CA LYS A 53 4.08 19.36 1.26
C LYS A 53 2.58 19.10 1.34
N ARG A 54 1.78 19.79 0.53
CA ARG A 54 0.32 19.59 0.44
C ARG A 54 -0.02 18.13 0.12
N LYS A 55 0.66 17.54 -0.88
CA LYS A 55 0.48 16.13 -1.26
C LYS A 55 0.92 15.17 -0.17
N VAL A 56 2.05 15.41 0.50
CA VAL A 56 2.50 14.58 1.62
C VAL A 56 1.49 14.62 2.78
N ARG A 57 0.98 15.80 3.14
CA ARG A 57 -0.08 15.95 4.18
C ARG A 57 -1.37 15.24 3.82
N GLU A 58 -1.72 15.20 2.53
CA GLU A 58 -2.89 14.49 2.03
C GLU A 58 -2.69 12.98 2.11
N ALA A 59 -1.52 12.49 1.69
CA ALA A 59 -1.14 11.08 1.78
C ALA A 59 -1.11 10.58 3.22
N GLU A 60 -0.51 11.32 4.15
CA GLU A 60 -0.48 10.97 5.57
C GLU A 60 -1.88 10.95 6.20
N ARG A 61 -2.75 11.90 5.83
CA ARG A 61 -4.14 11.90 6.29
C ARG A 61 -4.92 10.69 5.78
N TYR A 62 -4.77 10.37 4.49
CA TYR A 62 -5.45 9.24 3.89
C TYR A 62 -4.93 7.91 4.45
N SER A 63 -3.61 7.75 4.55
CA SER A 63 -2.97 6.57 5.15
C SER A 63 -3.43 6.36 6.60
N TRP A 64 -3.49 7.43 7.41
CA TRP A 64 -4.00 7.34 8.78
C TRP A 64 -5.49 6.98 8.85
N ALA A 65 -6.31 7.48 7.94
CA ALA A 65 -7.73 7.09 7.89
C ALA A 65 -7.90 5.61 7.53
N ALA A 66 -7.06 5.10 6.61
CA ALA A 66 -7.11 3.71 6.14
C ALA A 66 -6.52 2.70 7.14
N THR A 67 -5.36 3.00 7.70
CA THR A 67 -4.55 2.05 8.50
C THR A 67 -4.46 2.42 9.99
N ARG A 68 -4.92 3.61 10.37
CA ARG A 68 -4.73 4.19 11.72
C ARG A 68 -3.27 4.20 12.18
N GLY A 69 -2.35 4.40 11.24
CA GLY A 69 -0.92 4.49 11.51
C GLY A 69 -0.18 3.15 11.54
N VAL A 70 -0.89 2.04 11.31
CA VAL A 70 -0.28 0.71 11.24
C VAL A 70 0.62 0.62 10.01
N ASN A 71 1.90 0.33 10.23
CA ASN A 71 2.80 -0.06 9.18
C ASN A 71 2.71 -1.59 9.01
N GLU A 72 1.96 -2.03 8.00
CA GLU A 72 1.76 -3.46 7.72
C GLU A 72 3.09 -4.18 7.41
N GLU A 73 4.04 -3.53 6.71
CA GLU A 73 5.35 -4.15 6.42
C GLU A 73 6.12 -4.45 7.71
N MET A 74 6.23 -3.46 8.62
CA MET A 74 6.90 -3.67 9.91
C MET A 74 6.14 -4.66 10.81
N MET A 75 4.81 -4.73 10.72
CA MET A 75 4.06 -5.77 11.44
C MET A 75 4.41 -7.17 10.92
N MET A 76 4.50 -7.35 9.60
CA MET A 76 4.86 -8.62 9.00
C MET A 76 6.29 -9.04 9.36
N GLU A 77 7.25 -8.11 9.39
CA GLU A 77 8.66 -8.39 9.75
C GLU A 77 8.84 -8.99 11.15
N ASN A 78 7.91 -8.74 12.07
CA ASN A 78 7.95 -9.29 13.43
C ASN A 78 7.37 -10.72 13.52
N LEU A 79 6.79 -11.24 12.45
CA LEU A 79 6.17 -12.57 12.42
C LEU A 79 7.14 -13.60 11.78
N PRO A 80 7.11 -14.85 12.26
CA PRO A 80 7.69 -15.99 11.54
C PRO A 80 7.25 -16.08 10.08
N GLU A 81 8.13 -16.58 9.20
CA GLU A 81 7.90 -16.62 7.75
C GLU A 81 6.66 -17.44 7.35
N ASP A 82 6.37 -18.53 8.06
CA ASP A 82 5.18 -19.36 7.86
C ASP A 82 3.89 -18.56 8.05
N LEU A 83 3.82 -17.77 9.13
CA LEU A 83 2.67 -16.89 9.39
C LEU A 83 2.59 -15.75 8.37
N GLN A 84 3.73 -15.17 7.96
CA GLN A 84 3.74 -14.13 6.93
C GLN A 84 3.13 -14.65 5.62
N SER A 85 3.54 -15.85 5.17
CA SER A 85 3.04 -16.45 3.94
C SER A 85 1.55 -16.81 4.03
N GLU A 86 1.08 -17.33 5.18
CA GLU A 86 -0.35 -17.62 5.38
C GLU A 86 -1.20 -16.34 5.35
N ILE A 87 -0.75 -15.27 6.01
CA ILE A 87 -1.46 -13.99 6.00
C ILE A 87 -1.46 -13.38 4.61
N ARG A 88 -0.32 -13.36 3.88
CA ARG A 88 -0.27 -12.85 2.49
C ARG A 88 -1.21 -13.63 1.58
N ARG A 89 -1.25 -14.96 1.69
CA ARG A 89 -2.20 -15.80 0.93
C ARG A 89 -3.66 -15.42 1.24
N HIS A 90 -3.97 -15.12 2.50
CA HIS A 90 -5.31 -14.69 2.89
C HIS A 90 -5.66 -13.31 2.31
N LEU A 91 -4.76 -12.32 2.46
CA LEU A 91 -4.97 -10.95 1.98
C LEU A 91 -5.09 -10.88 0.45
N PHE A 92 -4.25 -11.61 -0.27
CA PHE A 92 -4.18 -11.59 -1.73
C PHE A 92 -5.00 -12.70 -2.40
N LYS A 93 -5.92 -13.35 -1.68
CA LYS A 93 -6.80 -14.40 -2.23
C LYS A 93 -7.62 -13.93 -3.44
N PHE A 94 -7.88 -12.63 -3.59
CA PHE A 94 -8.59 -12.09 -4.74
C PHE A 94 -7.77 -12.20 -6.05
N VAL A 95 -6.45 -12.29 -5.97
CA VAL A 95 -5.55 -12.34 -7.14
C VAL A 95 -5.83 -13.57 -7.98
N THR A 96 -6.19 -14.69 -7.34
CA THR A 96 -6.56 -15.93 -8.04
C THR A 96 -7.82 -15.81 -8.90
N LYS A 97 -8.66 -14.81 -8.64
CA LYS A 97 -9.89 -14.54 -9.38
C LYS A 97 -9.69 -13.58 -10.55
N VAL A 98 -8.49 -13.02 -10.71
CA VAL A 98 -8.17 -12.13 -11.82
C VAL A 98 -8.13 -12.95 -13.11
N ARG A 99 -8.77 -12.43 -14.16
CA ARG A 99 -8.88 -13.11 -15.47
C ARG A 99 -7.54 -13.61 -16.01
N VAL A 100 -6.48 -12.81 -15.91
CA VAL A 100 -5.15 -13.18 -16.42
C VAL A 100 -4.63 -14.46 -15.75
N PHE A 101 -4.76 -14.59 -14.43
CA PHE A 101 -4.36 -15.80 -13.72
C PHE A 101 -5.37 -16.95 -13.87
N ALA A 102 -6.66 -16.64 -14.06
CA ALA A 102 -7.68 -17.65 -14.32
C ALA A 102 -7.57 -18.28 -15.72
N LEU A 103 -7.04 -17.54 -16.69
CA LEU A 103 -6.75 -18.04 -18.05
C LEU A 103 -5.49 -18.92 -18.08
N MET A 104 -4.66 -18.87 -17.03
CA MET A 104 -3.50 -19.71 -16.88
C MET A 104 -3.91 -21.03 -16.19
N GLU A 105 -4.64 -21.89 -16.90
CA GLU A 105 -5.14 -23.18 -16.37
C GLU A 105 -4.04 -24.08 -15.78
N GLU A 106 -2.78 -23.87 -16.17
CA GLU A 106 -1.61 -24.65 -15.71
C GLU A 106 -0.64 -23.85 -14.83
N MET A 107 -1.03 -22.69 -14.28
CA MET A 107 -0.12 -22.01 -13.36
C MET A 107 -0.05 -22.77 -12.04
N ASP A 108 1.11 -23.38 -11.79
CA ASP A 108 1.38 -24.09 -10.54
C ASP A 108 1.03 -23.23 -9.33
N LYS A 109 0.36 -23.84 -8.36
CA LYS A 109 -0.02 -23.19 -7.10
C LYS A 109 1.20 -22.56 -6.40
N SER A 110 2.38 -23.16 -6.56
CA SER A 110 3.66 -22.64 -6.05
C SER A 110 4.07 -21.30 -6.67
N VAL A 111 3.80 -21.09 -7.96
CA VAL A 111 4.08 -19.84 -8.68
C VAL A 111 3.13 -18.75 -8.20
N LEU A 112 1.84 -19.07 -8.09
CA LEU A 112 0.85 -18.15 -7.54
C LEU A 112 1.17 -17.73 -6.10
N ASP A 113 1.64 -18.67 -5.29
CA ASP A 113 2.06 -18.42 -3.91
C ASP A 113 3.30 -17.51 -3.88
N SER A 114 4.28 -17.77 -4.75
CA SER A 114 5.46 -16.91 -4.92
C SER A 114 5.10 -15.50 -5.37
N ILE A 115 4.06 -15.34 -6.21
CA ILE A 115 3.53 -14.03 -6.60
C ILE A 115 2.89 -13.35 -5.39
N CYS A 116 2.02 -14.06 -4.65
CA CYS A 116 1.36 -13.54 -3.45
C CYS A 116 2.37 -13.07 -2.39
N GLU A 117 3.49 -13.76 -2.25
CA GLU A 117 4.57 -13.38 -1.33
C GLU A 117 5.26 -12.07 -1.70
N ARG A 118 5.32 -11.75 -3.00
CA ARG A 118 5.97 -10.53 -3.52
C ARG A 118 5.02 -9.34 -3.65
N LEU A 119 3.71 -9.56 -3.48
CA LEU A 119 2.72 -8.48 -3.55
C LEU A 119 2.84 -7.55 -2.34
N ARG A 120 2.76 -6.25 -2.63
CA ARG A 120 2.77 -5.19 -1.62
C ARG A 120 1.52 -4.33 -1.77
N GLN A 121 0.82 -4.14 -0.67
CA GLN A 121 -0.34 -3.26 -0.63
C GLN A 121 0.14 -1.81 -0.53
N ASN A 122 -0.20 -1.00 -1.54
CA ASN A 122 0.16 0.41 -1.60
C ASN A 122 -1.09 1.28 -1.71
N THR A 123 -1.05 2.43 -1.03
CA THR A 123 -2.14 3.40 -1.03
C THR A 123 -1.73 4.65 -1.79
N TYR A 124 -2.62 5.12 -2.68
CA TYR A 124 -2.37 6.30 -3.52
C TYR A 124 -3.44 7.36 -3.29
N ILE A 125 -3.02 8.63 -3.25
CA ILE A 125 -3.94 9.78 -3.19
C ILE A 125 -4.41 10.19 -4.58
N LYS A 126 -5.49 10.98 -4.63
CA LYS A 126 -6.00 11.56 -5.86
C LYS A 126 -4.92 12.34 -6.62
N GLY A 127 -4.86 12.16 -7.93
CA GLY A 127 -3.87 12.80 -8.78
C GLY A 127 -2.46 12.19 -8.73
N SER A 128 -2.24 11.15 -7.92
CA SER A 128 -1.02 10.34 -7.97
C SER A 128 -0.88 9.67 -9.32
N ARG A 129 0.36 9.55 -9.80
CA ARG A 129 0.70 8.80 -11.01
C ARG A 129 1.34 7.49 -10.57
N ILE A 130 0.75 6.37 -10.96
CA ILE A 130 1.24 5.04 -10.57
C ILE A 130 2.22 4.49 -11.62
N LEU A 131 1.90 4.71 -12.89
CA LEU A 131 2.71 4.33 -14.05
C LEU A 131 3.00 5.57 -14.91
N HIS A 132 4.22 5.66 -15.43
CA HIS A 132 4.72 6.77 -16.24
C HIS A 132 4.79 6.37 -17.71
N ARG A 133 4.38 7.27 -18.60
CA ARG A 133 4.54 7.11 -20.05
C ARG A 133 6.04 7.08 -20.38
N GLY A 134 6.47 6.08 -21.15
CA GLY A 134 7.86 5.91 -21.58
C GLY A 134 8.79 5.32 -20.52
N ALA A 135 8.29 5.01 -19.32
CA ALA A 135 9.01 4.16 -18.38
C ALA A 135 8.75 2.70 -18.76
N SER A 136 9.78 1.86 -18.67
CA SER A 136 9.61 0.41 -18.77
C SER A 136 8.56 -0.04 -17.76
N ILE A 137 7.59 -0.84 -18.19
CA ILE A 137 6.63 -1.43 -17.27
C ILE A 137 7.44 -2.44 -16.44
N ASP A 138 7.60 -2.17 -15.16
CA ASP A 138 8.43 -2.96 -14.25
C ASP A 138 7.59 -3.67 -13.18
N LYS A 139 6.29 -3.37 -13.13
CA LYS A 139 5.37 -3.88 -12.13
C LYS A 139 3.95 -3.98 -12.66
N MET A 140 3.25 -5.00 -12.16
CA MET A 140 1.81 -5.17 -12.30
C MET A 140 1.09 -4.53 -11.11
N VAL A 141 -0.05 -3.89 -11.37
CA VAL A 141 -0.86 -3.22 -10.33
C VAL A 141 -2.27 -3.80 -10.31
N PHE A 142 -2.69 -4.24 -9.14
CA PHE A 142 -4.04 -4.75 -8.89
C PHE A 142 -4.89 -3.69 -8.19
N ILE A 143 -6.05 -3.35 -8.77
CA ILE A 143 -6.95 -2.38 -8.16
C ILE A 143 -7.86 -3.10 -7.16
N VAL A 144 -7.47 -3.08 -5.89
CA VAL A 144 -8.25 -3.71 -4.80
C VAL A 144 -9.43 -2.83 -4.39
N ARG A 145 -9.25 -1.51 -4.36
CA ARG A 145 -10.28 -0.53 -4.00
C ARG A 145 -10.02 0.80 -4.69
N GLY A 146 -11.09 1.48 -5.08
CA GLY A 146 -11.04 2.81 -5.69
C GLY A 146 -11.08 2.79 -7.22
N ARG A 147 -10.81 3.95 -7.83
CA ARG A 147 -10.82 4.13 -9.28
C ARG A 147 -9.51 4.71 -9.76
N LEU A 148 -9.01 4.15 -10.84
CA LEU A 148 -7.89 4.70 -11.59
C LEU A 148 -8.42 5.19 -12.94
N GLN A 149 -7.74 6.15 -13.53
CA GLN A 149 -7.97 6.57 -14.89
C GLN A 149 -6.71 6.25 -15.68
N SER A 150 -6.82 5.39 -16.69
CA SER A 150 -5.76 5.25 -17.67
C SER A 150 -5.87 6.34 -18.73
N VAL A 151 -4.74 6.88 -19.15
CA VAL A 151 -4.66 7.84 -20.26
C VAL A 151 -3.79 7.23 -21.35
N GLY A 152 -4.41 6.99 -22.51
CA GLY A 152 -3.78 6.50 -23.74
C GLY A 152 -2.95 7.58 -24.47
N GLU A 153 -2.29 7.20 -25.56
CA GLU A 153 -1.45 8.11 -26.35
C GLU A 153 -2.24 9.21 -27.07
N ASP A 154 -3.47 8.90 -27.41
CA ASP A 154 -4.51 9.76 -27.99
C ASP A 154 -5.16 10.70 -26.96
N ASN A 155 -4.66 10.72 -25.72
CA ASN A 155 -5.26 11.38 -24.56
C ASN A 155 -6.67 10.86 -24.23
N ILE A 156 -7.08 9.70 -24.76
CA ILE A 156 -8.33 9.07 -24.37
C ILE A 156 -8.19 8.54 -22.95
N LYS A 157 -9.17 8.90 -22.12
CA LYS A 157 -9.23 8.52 -20.71
C LYS A 157 -10.16 7.33 -20.58
N ALA A 158 -9.66 6.20 -20.08
CA ALA A 158 -10.48 5.06 -19.75
C ALA A 158 -10.53 4.86 -18.22
N PRO A 159 -11.72 4.79 -17.61
CA PRO A 159 -11.82 4.48 -16.19
C PRO A 159 -11.51 3.01 -15.95
N LEU A 160 -10.73 2.76 -14.90
CA LEU A 160 -10.39 1.44 -14.38
C LEU A 160 -10.94 1.35 -12.95
N SER A 161 -11.80 0.37 -12.73
CA SER A 161 -12.45 0.12 -11.46
C SER A 161 -11.78 -1.02 -10.69
N GLU A 162 -12.24 -1.22 -9.46
CA GLU A 162 -11.93 -2.39 -8.62
C GLU A 162 -12.01 -3.72 -9.40
N GLY A 163 -11.07 -4.61 -9.12
CA GLY A 163 -10.94 -5.94 -9.75
C GLY A 163 -10.23 -5.93 -11.11
N LYS A 164 -9.91 -4.76 -11.67
CA LYS A 164 -9.07 -4.65 -12.88
C LYS A 164 -7.58 -4.68 -12.53
N VAL A 165 -6.79 -5.09 -13.52
CA VAL A 165 -5.33 -5.19 -13.45
C VAL A 165 -4.71 -4.30 -14.52
N CYS A 166 -3.54 -3.74 -14.20
CA CYS A 166 -2.75 -2.94 -15.12
C CYS A 166 -1.34 -3.52 -15.21
N GLY A 167 -0.74 -3.51 -16.41
CA GLY A 167 0.55 -4.17 -16.65
C GLY A 167 0.42 -5.67 -16.91
N GLU A 168 -0.75 -6.14 -17.36
CA GLU A 168 -0.98 -7.53 -17.77
C GLU A 168 -0.18 -7.92 -19.00
N GLU A 169 0.25 -6.94 -19.78
CA GLU A 169 1.17 -7.11 -20.90
C GLU A 169 2.53 -7.69 -20.44
N LEU A 170 2.96 -7.43 -19.20
CA LEU A 170 4.18 -8.03 -18.66
C LEU A 170 4.06 -9.53 -18.48
N LEU A 171 2.93 -10.00 -17.96
CA LEU A 171 2.71 -11.44 -17.80
C LEU A 171 2.63 -12.11 -19.17
N MET A 172 1.87 -11.53 -20.11
CA MET A 172 1.77 -12.04 -21.48
C MET A 172 3.14 -12.14 -22.15
N TRP A 173 3.96 -11.11 -22.05
CA TRP A 173 5.30 -11.11 -22.64
C TRP A 173 6.24 -12.13 -21.99
N CYS A 174 6.24 -12.25 -20.65
CA CYS A 174 7.04 -13.27 -19.97
C CYS A 174 6.66 -14.70 -20.39
N LEU A 175 5.37 -14.94 -20.67
CA LEU A 175 4.89 -16.25 -21.12
C LEU A 175 5.31 -16.55 -22.55
N GLU A 176 5.18 -15.58 -23.45
CA GLU A 176 5.60 -15.69 -24.85
C GLU A 176 7.12 -15.96 -24.99
N HIS A 177 7.94 -15.48 -24.06
CA HIS A 177 9.40 -15.62 -24.08
C HIS A 177 9.94 -16.68 -23.10
N SER A 178 9.07 -17.43 -22.43
CA SER A 178 9.45 -18.41 -21.40
C SER A 178 10.28 -19.59 -21.93
N SER A 179 10.29 -19.85 -23.25
CA SER A 179 11.13 -20.86 -23.89
C SER A 179 12.59 -20.41 -24.12
N GLU A 180 12.91 -19.12 -24.02
CA GLU A 180 14.26 -18.55 -24.29
C GLU A 180 14.88 -17.84 -23.07
N TYR A 181 14.25 -17.87 -21.89
CA TYR A 181 14.55 -16.94 -20.82
C TYR A 181 15.82 -17.28 -19.99
N LYS A 182 16.99 -16.79 -20.45
CA LYS A 182 18.22 -16.60 -19.63
C LYS A 182 18.21 -15.24 -18.94
N GLY A 183 17.40 -15.10 -17.89
CA GLY A 183 17.64 -14.17 -16.77
C GLY A 183 17.81 -12.66 -17.05
N THR A 184 17.48 -12.14 -18.23
CA THR A 184 17.64 -10.72 -18.54
C THR A 184 16.27 -10.13 -18.89
N PHE A 185 15.82 -9.11 -18.16
CA PHE A 185 14.72 -8.26 -18.59
C PHE A 185 15.01 -7.73 -20.01
N PRO A 186 14.00 -7.39 -20.83
CA PRO A 186 14.25 -6.93 -22.18
C PRO A 186 15.28 -5.79 -22.13
N PRO A 187 16.31 -5.82 -23.01
CA PRO A 187 17.31 -4.77 -23.06
C PRO A 187 16.58 -3.43 -23.17
N THR A 188 17.14 -2.39 -22.53
CA THR A 188 16.55 -1.05 -22.31
C THR A 188 16.11 -0.29 -23.58
N GLY A 189 16.06 -0.94 -24.75
CA GLY A 189 15.56 -0.43 -26.02
C GLY A 189 14.54 -1.31 -26.75
N GLU A 190 14.19 -2.51 -26.26
CA GLU A 190 13.05 -3.26 -26.80
C GLU A 190 11.80 -2.94 -26.00
N ALA A 191 10.92 -2.18 -26.62
CA ALA A 191 9.60 -1.90 -26.07
C ALA A 191 8.82 -3.22 -26.02
N LEU A 192 8.64 -3.76 -24.82
CA LEU A 192 7.45 -4.54 -24.47
C LEU A 192 6.24 -3.92 -25.18
N PRO A 193 5.32 -4.70 -25.79
CA PRO A 193 4.11 -4.15 -26.38
C PRO A 193 3.46 -3.27 -25.32
N GLN A 194 3.59 -1.95 -25.52
CA GLN A 194 3.47 -1.02 -24.41
C GLN A 194 2.08 -1.17 -23.81
N GLY A 195 1.99 -1.49 -22.52
CA GLY A 195 0.81 -1.15 -21.73
C GLY A 195 0.67 0.37 -21.72
N ARG A 196 -0.15 0.89 -22.64
CA ARG A 196 -0.31 2.30 -23.01
C ARG A 196 -1.10 3.09 -21.97
N PHE A 197 -0.71 3.06 -20.70
CA PHE A 197 -1.59 3.56 -19.65
C PHE A 197 -0.87 4.39 -18.58
N LYS A 198 -1.20 5.69 -18.54
CA LYS A 198 -0.91 6.55 -17.40
C LYS A 198 -2.06 6.45 -16.40
N LEU A 199 -1.81 5.85 -15.24
CA LEU A 199 -2.83 5.67 -14.19
C LEU A 199 -2.86 6.90 -13.25
N ARG A 200 -4.00 7.59 -13.20
CA ARG A 200 -4.29 8.66 -12.24
C ARG A 200 -5.33 8.18 -11.23
N GLY A 201 -5.03 8.27 -9.94
CA GLY A 201 -6.03 8.01 -8.90
C GLY A 201 -7.13 9.07 -8.92
N ASP A 202 -8.39 8.67 -9.05
CA ASP A 202 -9.56 9.54 -8.94
C ASP A 202 -10.50 9.00 -7.86
N THR A 203 -10.90 9.86 -6.92
CA THR A 203 -12.02 9.60 -6.00
C THR A 203 -12.99 10.76 -6.02
N GLU A 204 -14.27 10.40 -6.01
CA GLU A 204 -15.35 11.17 -5.37
C GLU A 204 -15.35 10.86 -3.88
#